data_AF-A0A6G9D2U7-F1
#
_entry.id   AF-A0A6G9D2U7-F1
#
_cell.length_a   1.000
_cell.length_b   1.000
_cell.length_c   1.000
_cell.angle_alpha   90.00
_cell.angle_beta   90.00
_cell.angle_gamma   90.00
#
_symmetry.space_group_name_H-M   'P 1'
#
loop_
_entity.id
_entity.type
_entity.pdbx_description
1 polymer ?
#
loop_
_entity_poly.entity_id
_entity_poly.type
_entity_poly.pdbx_seq_one_letter_code
_entity_poly.pdbx_strand_id
1 'polypeptide(L)'
;MSSSDASWSFDITDPALLAGASDAIFVCTVIEQTGTKALSKFPETQFLVRIADGGVLKGDVSGDITVNQQGGLQPDGTMVLLDDDEMVTVGQSYLFATGYLPSEGWYTVVPHSGHQLITDDEVSVLENNSRSRGAPQEEPAGVAHMRDAIAEGKVPDAGEDLPPVNSEPDGGHDVPSSIPPTTTVTPTPTR
;
A
#
# COMPACT_ATOMS: atom_id res chain seq x y z
N MET A 1 14.65 -21.67 31.76
CA MET A 1 13.85 -21.78 30.52
C MET A 1 14.01 -20.46 29.80
N SER A 2 14.54 -20.50 28.58
CA SER A 2 14.80 -19.33 27.74
C SER A 2 13.50 -18.56 27.49
N SER A 3 13.53 -17.25 27.72
CA SER A 3 12.62 -16.32 27.03
C SER A 3 13.48 -15.62 25.99
N SER A 4 13.13 -15.91 24.74
CA SER A 4 13.83 -15.52 23.54
C SER A 4 14.04 -14.02 23.44
N ASP A 5 15.21 -13.67 22.92
CA ASP A 5 15.61 -12.36 22.42
C ASP A 5 14.46 -11.74 21.61
N ALA A 6 13.77 -10.75 22.18
CA ALA A 6 12.83 -9.91 21.44
C ALA A 6 13.68 -9.00 20.54
N SER A 7 14.04 -9.50 19.36
CA SER A 7 14.67 -8.72 18.31
C SER A 7 13.68 -7.65 17.85
N TRP A 8 13.74 -6.48 18.47
CA TRP A 8 13.01 -5.28 18.11
C TRP A 8 13.42 -4.80 16.71
N SER A 9 12.69 -5.22 15.68
CA SER A 9 12.71 -4.56 14.36
C SER A 9 11.29 -4.12 14.04
N PHE A 10 10.94 -2.90 14.44
CA PHE A 10 9.74 -2.23 13.95
C PHE A 10 10.12 -0.80 13.61
N ASP A 11 10.42 -0.52 12.35
CA ASP A 11 10.57 0.86 11.87
C ASP A 11 9.50 1.16 10.84
N ILE A 12 8.31 1.43 11.36
CA ILE A 12 7.43 2.43 10.77
C ILE A 12 7.97 3.76 11.29
N THR A 13 8.80 4.41 10.48
CA THR A 13 9.69 5.53 10.82
C THR A 13 8.97 6.71 11.48
N ASP A 14 7.69 6.89 11.18
CA ASP A 14 6.76 7.70 11.96
C ASP A 14 5.32 7.20 11.70
N PRO A 15 4.70 6.46 12.65
CA PRO A 15 3.39 5.85 12.42
C PRO A 15 2.29 6.88 12.28
N ALA A 16 2.44 8.08 12.84
CA ALA A 16 1.44 9.13 12.72
C ALA A 16 1.49 9.79 11.34
N LEU A 17 2.69 10.07 10.81
CA LEU A 17 2.86 10.55 9.43
C LEU A 17 2.37 9.52 8.42
N LEU A 18 2.75 8.25 8.59
CA LEU A 18 2.36 7.18 7.68
C LEU A 18 0.84 6.93 7.72
N ALA A 19 0.24 6.96 8.91
CA ALA A 19 -1.21 6.92 9.09
C ALA A 19 -1.92 8.11 8.44
N GLY A 20 -1.32 9.30 8.47
CA GLY A 20 -1.84 10.48 7.81
C GLY A 20 -1.81 10.38 6.28
N ALA A 21 -0.70 9.88 5.72
CA ALA A 21 -0.45 9.83 4.28
C ALA A 21 -1.09 8.63 3.55
N SER A 22 -1.48 7.58 4.27
CA SER A 22 -2.01 6.34 3.66
C SER A 22 -3.53 6.36 3.54
N ASP A 23 -4.07 5.82 2.46
CA ASP A 23 -5.52 5.62 2.30
C ASP A 23 -6.01 4.37 3.03
N ALA A 24 -5.21 3.30 3.02
CA ALA A 24 -5.52 2.05 3.71
C ALA A 24 -4.31 1.47 4.41
N ILE A 25 -4.56 0.92 5.61
CA ILE A 25 -3.55 0.25 6.44
C ILE A 25 -4.14 -1.06 6.93
N PHE A 26 -3.45 -2.16 6.65
CA PHE A 26 -3.99 -3.49 6.90
C PHE A 26 -2.90 -4.57 7.01
N VAL A 27 -3.22 -5.64 7.73
CA VAL A 27 -2.42 -6.87 7.78
C VAL A 27 -2.90 -7.85 6.72
N CYS A 28 -1.97 -8.42 5.96
CA CYS A 28 -2.29 -9.38 4.90
C CYS A 28 -1.17 -10.40 4.70
N THR A 29 -1.47 -11.47 3.97
CA THR A 29 -0.50 -12.45 3.47
C THR A 29 -0.36 -12.31 1.96
N VAL A 30 0.88 -12.27 1.46
CA VAL A 30 1.17 -12.23 0.03
C VAL A 30 0.94 -13.62 -0.58
N ILE A 31 -0.03 -13.73 -1.49
CA ILE A 31 -0.44 -15.01 -2.08
C ILE A 31 0.39 -15.34 -3.31
N GLU A 32 0.54 -14.38 -4.22
CA GLU A 32 1.31 -14.54 -5.45
C GLU A 32 1.68 -13.20 -6.08
N GLN A 33 2.71 -13.19 -6.93
CA GLN A 33 2.98 -12.08 -7.83
C GLN A 33 2.11 -12.24 -9.08
N THR A 34 1.20 -11.30 -9.33
CA THR A 34 0.23 -11.38 -10.43
C THR A 34 0.68 -10.64 -11.69
N GLY A 35 1.64 -9.73 -11.58
CA GLY A 35 2.07 -8.97 -12.74
C GLY A 35 3.21 -7.99 -12.47
N THR A 36 3.64 -7.35 -13.55
CA THR A 36 4.48 -6.16 -13.51
C THR A 36 3.91 -5.12 -14.47
N LYS A 37 3.98 -3.85 -14.08
CA LYS A 37 3.59 -2.70 -14.88
C LYS A 37 4.56 -1.57 -14.58
N ALA A 38 5.02 -0.86 -15.61
CA ALA A 38 5.81 0.34 -15.43
C ALA A 38 4.92 1.55 -15.76
N LEU A 39 4.46 2.26 -14.73
CA LEU A 39 3.75 3.55 -14.92
C LEU A 39 4.74 4.71 -15.15
N SER A 40 6.01 4.50 -14.81
CA SER A 40 7.09 5.44 -14.99
C SER A 40 8.34 4.73 -15.55
N LYS A 41 9.51 5.35 -15.43
CA LYS A 41 10.80 4.72 -15.76
C LYS A 41 11.18 3.57 -14.83
N PHE A 42 10.52 3.45 -13.68
CA PHE A 42 10.73 2.36 -12.72
C PHE A 42 9.71 1.25 -12.95
N PRO A 43 10.13 -0.03 -12.88
CA PRO A 43 9.17 -1.13 -12.86
C PRO A 43 8.34 -1.07 -11.58
N GLU A 44 7.10 -1.54 -11.65
CA GLU A 44 6.26 -1.78 -10.48
C GLU A 44 5.74 -3.21 -10.55
N THR A 45 5.68 -3.87 -9.40
CA THR A 45 5.29 -5.27 -9.27
C THR A 45 3.98 -5.38 -8.53
N GLN A 46 3.03 -6.11 -9.11
CA GLN A 46 1.72 -6.33 -8.52
C GLN A 46 1.63 -7.70 -7.86
N PHE A 47 1.06 -7.74 -6.67
CA PHE A 47 0.86 -8.91 -5.84
C PHE A 47 -0.62 -9.06 -5.50
N LEU A 48 -1.10 -10.31 -5.51
CA LEU A 48 -2.35 -10.67 -4.88
C LEU A 48 -2.10 -10.90 -3.40
N VAL A 49 -2.85 -10.24 -2.54
CA VAL A 49 -2.74 -10.38 -1.09
C VAL A 49 -4.10 -10.72 -0.49
N ARG A 50 -4.10 -11.51 0.57
CA ARG A 50 -5.30 -11.83 1.36
C ARG A 50 -5.28 -11.05 2.66
N ILE A 51 -6.31 -10.25 2.88
CA ILE A 51 -6.47 -9.49 4.12
C ILE A 51 -6.78 -10.45 5.28
N ALA A 52 -6.06 -10.29 6.40
CA ALA A 52 -6.33 -11.06 7.62
C ALA A 52 -7.63 -10.56 8.29
N ASP A 53 -8.42 -11.48 8.82
CA ASP A 53 -9.65 -11.11 9.55
C ASP A 53 -9.31 -10.26 10.78
N GLY A 54 -9.91 -9.07 10.89
CA GLY A 54 -9.58 -8.10 11.95
C GLY A 54 -8.25 -7.38 11.77
N GLY A 55 -7.56 -7.60 10.64
CA GLY A 55 -6.29 -6.97 10.30
C GLY A 55 -6.41 -5.58 9.67
N VAL A 56 -7.61 -5.09 9.37
CA VAL A 56 -7.83 -3.76 8.79
C VAL A 56 -7.78 -2.69 9.88
N LEU A 57 -6.86 -1.74 9.75
CA LEU A 57 -6.64 -0.65 10.69
C LEU A 57 -7.19 0.68 10.17
N LYS A 58 -7.08 0.90 8.85
CA LYS A 58 -7.58 2.08 8.15
C LYS A 58 -8.04 1.69 6.75
N GLY A 59 -9.08 2.36 6.26
CA GLY A 59 -9.66 2.12 4.94
C GLY A 59 -10.74 1.05 4.96
N ASP A 60 -11.30 0.76 3.77
CA ASP A 60 -12.34 -0.26 3.56
C ASP A 60 -11.83 -1.29 2.56
N VAL A 61 -11.07 -2.26 3.07
CA VAL A 61 -10.51 -3.36 2.28
C VAL A 61 -10.92 -4.69 2.89
N SER A 62 -11.18 -5.69 2.05
CA SER A 62 -11.52 -7.04 2.50
C SER A 62 -11.25 -8.06 1.41
N GLY A 63 -11.11 -9.33 1.80
CA GLY A 63 -10.89 -10.44 0.88
C GLY A 63 -9.51 -10.40 0.23
N ASP A 64 -9.48 -10.71 -1.07
CA ASP A 64 -8.25 -10.72 -1.86
C ASP A 64 -8.19 -9.43 -2.69
N ILE A 65 -7.09 -8.69 -2.58
CA ILE A 65 -6.88 -7.42 -3.28
C ILE A 65 -5.54 -7.40 -4.00
N THR A 66 -5.42 -6.51 -4.98
CA THR A 66 -4.14 -6.25 -5.65
C THR A 66 -3.40 -5.13 -4.93
N VAL A 67 -2.18 -5.44 -4.52
CA VAL A 67 -1.21 -4.48 -3.98
C VAL A 67 -0.08 -4.30 -4.98
N ASN A 68 0.36 -3.07 -5.15
CA ASN A 68 1.43 -2.65 -6.03
C ASN A 68 2.64 -2.18 -5.20
N GLN A 69 3.84 -2.61 -5.57
CA GLN A 69 5.09 -2.12 -5.01
C GLN A 69 5.95 -1.54 -6.12
N GLN A 70 6.56 -0.38 -5.88
CA GLN A 70 7.52 0.20 -6.82
C GLN A 70 8.84 -0.58 -6.72
N GLY A 71 9.36 -1.00 -7.87
CA GLY A 71 10.47 -1.92 -7.97
C GLY A 71 10.08 -3.24 -8.64
N GLY A 72 11.09 -4.05 -8.88
CA GLY A 72 10.98 -5.35 -9.53
C GLY A 72 11.93 -5.53 -10.71
N LEU A 73 11.64 -6.53 -11.53
CA LEU A 73 12.48 -6.89 -12.66
C LEU A 73 12.17 -6.04 -13.89
N GLN A 74 13.21 -5.47 -14.49
CA GLN A 74 13.16 -4.92 -15.84
C GLN A 74 13.10 -6.04 -16.90
N PRO A 75 12.73 -5.72 -18.17
CA PRO A 75 12.70 -6.69 -19.25
C PRO A 75 14.03 -7.41 -19.54
N ASP A 76 15.15 -6.81 -19.15
CA ASP A 76 16.50 -7.37 -19.29
C ASP A 76 16.90 -8.28 -18.11
N GLY A 77 16.03 -8.45 -17.12
CA GLY A 77 16.26 -9.23 -15.91
C GLY A 77 16.97 -8.46 -14.78
N THR A 78 17.22 -7.16 -14.95
CA THR A 78 17.81 -6.33 -13.88
C THR A 78 16.79 -6.05 -12.79
N MET A 79 17.13 -6.39 -11.54
CA MET A 79 16.33 -5.99 -10.37
C MET A 79 16.53 -4.51 -10.09
N VAL A 80 15.43 -3.77 -9.97
CA VAL A 80 15.41 -2.35 -9.60
C VAL A 80 14.60 -2.23 -8.32
N LEU A 81 15.21 -1.65 -7.29
CA LEU A 81 14.54 -1.29 -6.04
C LEU A 81 14.42 0.23 -6.00
N LEU A 82 13.26 0.74 -5.62
CA LEU A 82 13.09 2.17 -5.36
C LEU A 82 13.59 2.45 -3.93
N ASP A 83 14.49 3.41 -3.75
CA ASP A 83 15.03 3.78 -2.43
C ASP A 83 15.58 2.61 -1.59
N ASP A 84 16.20 1.63 -2.26
CA ASP A 84 16.72 0.39 -1.65
C ASP A 84 15.65 -0.44 -0.89
N ASP A 85 14.38 -0.22 -1.23
CA ASP A 85 13.22 -0.89 -0.63
C ASP A 85 13.15 -2.37 -1.04
N GLU A 86 13.12 -3.28 -0.06
CA GLU A 86 13.12 -4.71 -0.33
C GLU A 86 11.78 -5.17 -0.90
N MET A 87 11.81 -6.05 -1.90
CA MET A 87 10.60 -6.62 -2.47
C MET A 87 9.90 -7.52 -1.44
N VAL A 88 8.58 -7.37 -1.35
CA VAL A 88 7.76 -8.26 -0.50
C VAL A 88 7.86 -9.71 -1.00
N THR A 89 7.82 -10.66 -0.06
CA THR A 89 8.01 -12.08 -0.35
C THR A 89 6.69 -12.82 -0.36
N VAL A 90 6.45 -13.60 -1.42
CA VAL A 90 5.29 -14.48 -1.53
C VAL A 90 5.29 -15.50 -0.38
N GLY A 91 4.15 -15.68 0.27
CA GLY A 91 3.95 -16.54 1.42
C GLY A 91 4.23 -15.88 2.77
N GLN A 92 4.76 -14.66 2.79
CA GLN A 92 4.96 -13.90 4.02
C GLN A 92 3.78 -12.97 4.31
N SER A 93 3.64 -12.64 5.59
CA SER A 93 2.61 -11.71 6.07
C SER A 93 3.21 -10.37 6.44
N TYR A 94 2.49 -9.30 6.13
CA TYR A 94 2.93 -7.92 6.33
C TYR A 94 1.81 -7.03 6.86
N LEU A 95 2.18 -6.05 7.66
CA LEU A 95 1.40 -4.83 7.89
C LEU A 95 1.77 -3.85 6.77
N PHE A 96 0.81 -3.57 5.89
CA PHE A 96 0.96 -2.60 4.82
C PHE A 96 0.33 -1.26 5.16
N ALA A 97 1.01 -0.20 4.74
CA ALA A 97 0.47 1.15 4.63
C ALA A 97 0.52 1.56 3.16
N THR A 98 -0.64 1.92 2.62
CA THR A 98 -0.84 2.04 1.17
C THR A 98 -1.62 3.28 0.78
N GLY A 99 -1.29 3.85 -0.37
CA GLY A 99 -2.11 4.83 -1.09
C GLY A 99 -2.95 4.13 -2.17
N TYR A 100 -4.22 4.46 -2.30
CA TYR A 100 -5.07 3.92 -3.35
C TYR A 100 -4.88 4.72 -4.64
N LEU A 101 -4.65 4.03 -5.77
CA LEU A 101 -4.54 4.65 -7.08
C LEU A 101 -5.81 4.39 -7.92
N PRO A 102 -6.77 5.34 -8.00
CA PRO A 102 -8.07 5.09 -8.64
C PRO A 102 -7.98 4.83 -10.15
N SER A 103 -6.95 5.35 -10.82
CA SER A 103 -6.76 5.15 -12.26
C SER A 103 -6.42 3.71 -12.63
N GLU A 104 -5.84 2.95 -11.69
CA GLU A 104 -5.42 1.56 -11.88
C GLU A 104 -6.26 0.58 -11.05
N GLY A 105 -6.88 1.05 -9.97
CA GLY A 105 -7.75 0.24 -9.11
C GLY A 105 -6.99 -0.62 -8.10
N TRP A 106 -5.73 -0.30 -7.79
CA TRP A 106 -4.90 -1.01 -6.82
C TRP A 106 -4.42 -0.11 -5.67
N TYR A 107 -3.86 -0.73 -4.64
CA TYR A 107 -3.21 -0.07 -3.52
C TYR A 107 -1.69 -0.11 -3.70
N THR A 108 -1.00 1.03 -3.67
CA THR A 108 0.45 1.11 -3.76
C THR A 108 1.07 1.23 -2.37
N VAL A 109 2.01 0.34 -2.05
CA VAL A 109 2.78 0.35 -0.80
C VAL A 109 3.63 1.62 -0.75
N VAL A 110 3.62 2.30 0.41
CA VAL A 110 4.52 3.42 0.65
C VAL A 110 5.96 2.89 0.69
N PRO A 111 6.89 3.42 -0.12
CA PRO A 111 8.26 2.92 -0.17
C PRO A 111 8.96 2.96 1.19
N HIS A 112 9.84 1.99 1.45
CA HIS A 112 10.72 1.85 2.63
C HIS A 112 10.00 1.58 3.96
N SER A 113 8.96 2.35 4.30
CA SER A 113 8.30 2.30 5.61
C SER A 113 6.87 1.75 5.55
N GLY A 114 6.35 1.47 4.35
CA GLY A 114 4.97 1.02 4.14
C GLY A 114 4.75 -0.48 4.22
N HIS A 115 5.78 -1.27 4.53
CA HIS A 115 5.64 -2.71 4.72
C HIS A 115 6.49 -3.21 5.89
N GLN A 116 5.84 -3.89 6.84
CA GLN A 116 6.49 -4.44 8.02
C GLN A 116 6.13 -5.92 8.13
N LEU A 117 7.12 -6.80 8.30
CA LEU A 117 6.89 -8.23 8.49
C LEU A 117 6.06 -8.48 9.76
N ILE A 118 5.08 -9.36 9.64
CA ILE A 118 4.23 -9.87 10.71
C ILE A 118 4.35 -11.39 10.71
N THR A 119 4.51 -11.97 11.90
CA THR A 119 4.62 -13.43 12.05
C THR A 119 3.26 -14.11 11.89
N ASP A 120 3.25 -15.38 11.49
CA ASP A 120 2.01 -16.15 11.36
C ASP A 120 1.25 -16.29 12.69
N ASP A 121 1.97 -16.32 13.81
CA ASP A 121 1.37 -16.30 15.16
C ASP A 121 0.61 -14.99 15.41
N GLU A 122 1.19 -13.85 15.04
CA GLU A 122 0.56 -12.53 15.15
C GLU A 122 -0.66 -12.39 14.24
N VAL A 123 -0.60 -12.90 13.00
CA VAL A 123 -1.76 -12.98 12.11
C VAL A 123 -2.87 -13.82 12.75
N SER A 124 -2.51 -14.98 13.30
CA SER A 124 -3.46 -15.89 13.97
C SER A 124 -4.13 -15.24 15.17
N VAL A 125 -3.41 -14.40 15.94
CA VAL A 125 -3.98 -13.62 17.05
C VAL A 125 -5.06 -12.66 16.54
N LEU A 126 -4.80 -11.92 15.46
CA LEU A 126 -5.77 -10.99 14.87
C LEU A 126 -7.04 -11.70 14.39
N GLU A 127 -6.86 -12.79 13.65
CA GLU A 127 -7.97 -13.59 13.14
C GLU A 127 -8.79 -14.23 14.26
N ASN A 128 -8.13 -14.67 15.34
CA ASN A 128 -8.82 -15.23 16.49
C ASN A 128 -9.60 -14.15 17.24
N ASN A 129 -9.03 -12.97 17.43
CA ASN A 129 -9.69 -11.84 18.09
C ASN A 129 -10.93 -11.37 17.34
N SER A 130 -10.91 -11.37 16.01
CA SER A 130 -12.07 -10.99 15.19
C SER A 130 -13.17 -12.05 15.17
N ARG A 131 -12.82 -13.34 15.24
CA ARG A 131 -13.77 -14.47 15.21
C ARG A 131 -14.32 -14.85 16.60
N SER A 132 -13.60 -14.55 17.67
CA SER A 132 -13.92 -15.03 19.03
C SER A 132 -14.84 -14.07 19.80
N ARG A 133 -15.80 -14.64 20.55
CA ARG A 133 -16.54 -13.94 21.63
C ARG A 133 -15.86 -14.08 23.01
N GLY A 134 -14.65 -14.65 23.05
CA GLY A 134 -13.86 -14.87 24.26
C GLY A 134 -13.11 -13.61 24.70
N ALA A 135 -12.29 -13.74 25.75
CA ALA A 135 -11.40 -12.66 26.16
C ALA A 135 -10.39 -12.36 25.03
N PRO A 136 -10.22 -11.09 24.62
CA PRO A 136 -9.25 -10.72 23.59
C PRO A 136 -7.83 -11.15 23.99
N GLN A 137 -7.11 -11.73 23.04
CA GLN A 137 -5.67 -11.92 23.16
C GLN A 137 -4.95 -10.58 22.94
N GLU A 138 -3.78 -10.43 23.56
CA GLU A 138 -2.95 -9.23 23.40
C GLU A 138 -2.55 -9.06 21.95
N GLU A 139 -2.89 -7.90 21.39
CA GLU A 139 -2.66 -7.59 19.98
C GLU A 139 -1.15 -7.46 19.68
N PRO A 140 -0.68 -7.84 18.48
CA PRO A 140 0.70 -7.63 18.08
C PRO A 140 1.12 -6.16 18.26
N ALA A 141 2.26 -5.93 18.91
CA ALA A 141 2.66 -4.58 19.33
C ALA A 141 2.74 -3.58 18.16
N GLY A 142 3.22 -4.01 16.99
CA GLY A 142 3.26 -3.15 15.79
C GLY A 142 1.88 -2.74 15.28
N VAL A 143 0.91 -3.66 15.35
CA VAL A 143 -0.49 -3.41 14.95
C VAL A 143 -1.16 -2.49 15.97
N ALA A 144 -0.96 -2.74 17.27
CA ALA A 144 -1.47 -1.90 18.34
C ALA A 144 -0.92 -0.47 18.25
N HIS A 145 0.41 -0.31 18.08
CA HIS A 145 1.04 1.00 17.92
C HIS A 145 0.50 1.77 16.70
N MET A 146 0.32 1.10 15.56
CA MET A 146 -0.27 1.72 14.37
C MET A 146 -1.72 2.12 14.61
N ARG A 147 -2.50 1.26 15.28
CA ARG A 147 -3.89 1.55 15.65
C ARG A 147 -3.99 2.76 16.57
N ASP A 148 -3.12 2.84 17.56
CA ASP A 148 -3.04 3.97 18.48
C ASP A 148 -2.65 5.26 17.74
N ALA A 149 -1.68 5.21 16.83
CA ALA A 149 -1.30 6.35 16.01
C ALA A 149 -2.45 6.88 15.13
N ILE A 150 -3.23 5.97 14.53
CA ILE A 150 -4.44 6.32 13.75
C ILE A 150 -5.49 6.96 14.68
N ALA A 151 -5.70 6.40 15.87
CA ALA A 151 -6.70 6.86 16.83
C ALA A 151 -6.34 8.20 17.48
N GLU A 152 -5.06 8.43 17.78
CA GLU A 152 -4.56 9.67 18.38
C GLU A 152 -4.63 10.87 17.43
N GLY A 153 -4.73 10.63 16.11
CA GLY A 153 -4.96 11.70 15.13
C GLY A 153 -3.91 12.81 15.16
N LYS A 154 -2.71 12.56 15.70
CA LYS A 154 -1.56 13.47 15.63
C LYS A 154 -0.97 13.45 14.22
N VAL A 155 -1.80 13.78 13.23
CA VAL A 155 -1.28 14.42 12.02
C VAL A 155 -0.57 15.68 12.49
N PRO A 156 0.73 15.87 12.22
CA PRO A 156 1.29 17.20 12.33
C PRO A 156 0.42 18.12 11.47
N ASP A 157 0.05 19.26 12.06
CA ASP A 157 -0.69 20.33 11.40
C ASP A 157 -0.08 20.52 9.99
N ALA A 158 -0.92 20.41 8.96
CA ALA A 158 -0.54 20.49 7.55
C ALA A 158 -0.08 21.92 7.18
N GLY A 159 1.03 22.34 7.79
CA GLY A 159 1.69 23.62 7.62
C GLY A 159 3.03 23.52 6.91
N GLU A 160 3.57 22.31 6.68
CA GLU A 160 4.81 22.12 5.91
C GLU A 160 4.61 21.05 4.84
N ASP A 161 4.29 21.53 3.63
CA ASP A 161 4.74 21.04 2.33
C ASP A 161 5.18 19.56 2.27
N LEU A 162 4.24 18.63 2.52
CA LEU A 162 4.42 17.27 2.02
C LEU A 162 4.42 17.37 0.49
N PRO A 163 5.46 16.89 -0.21
CA PRO A 163 5.42 16.86 -1.65
C PRO A 163 4.16 16.08 -2.04
N PRO A 164 3.35 16.60 -2.98
CA PRO A 164 2.19 15.84 -3.42
C PRO A 164 2.70 14.48 -3.88
N VAL A 165 2.04 13.41 -3.43
CA VAL A 165 2.20 12.05 -3.98
C VAL A 165 1.60 12.02 -5.39
N ASN A 166 2.07 12.92 -6.24
CA ASN A 166 1.71 13.04 -7.62
C ASN A 166 2.89 12.48 -8.40
N SER A 167 2.69 11.31 -8.98
CA SER A 167 3.44 10.85 -10.13
C SER A 167 3.15 11.79 -11.30
N GLU A 168 3.68 13.01 -11.24
CA GLU A 168 3.74 13.88 -12.40
C GLU A 168 4.91 13.43 -13.28
N PRO A 169 4.66 13.08 -14.56
CA PRO A 169 5.74 12.80 -15.48
C PRO A 169 6.47 14.10 -15.78
N ASP A 170 7.76 14.14 -15.46
CA ASP A 170 8.70 15.11 -15.99
C ASP A 170 8.62 15.07 -17.53
N GLY A 171 7.99 16.10 -18.08
CA GLY A 171 7.60 16.18 -19.48
C GLY A 171 7.63 17.63 -19.94
N GLY A 172 8.76 18.30 -19.74
CA GLY A 172 9.06 19.53 -20.45
C GLY A 172 9.10 19.28 -21.95
N HIS A 173 8.02 19.61 -22.66
CA HIS A 173 8.09 19.97 -24.08
C HIS A 173 7.00 21.00 -24.41
N ASP A 174 7.50 22.20 -24.67
CA ASP A 174 6.89 23.29 -25.42
C ASP A 174 6.13 22.75 -26.66
N VAL A 175 4.81 22.94 -26.73
CA VAL A 175 4.07 22.98 -28.01
C VAL A 175 2.93 24.02 -27.93
N PRO A 176 2.83 24.96 -28.88
CA PRO A 176 1.78 25.96 -28.87
C PRO A 176 0.44 25.39 -29.31
N SER A 177 -0.62 25.95 -28.70
CA SER A 177 -2.03 25.76 -29.02
C SER A 177 -2.33 25.71 -30.52
N SER A 178 -3.04 24.67 -30.96
CA SER A 178 -3.93 24.72 -32.14
C SER A 178 -4.96 23.61 -32.06
N ILE A 179 -6.19 23.99 -31.70
CA ILE A 179 -7.40 23.17 -31.76
C ILE A 179 -7.91 23.19 -33.21
N PRO A 180 -8.23 22.05 -33.84
CA PRO A 180 -9.19 22.04 -34.95
C PRO A 180 -10.61 21.73 -34.45
N PRO A 181 -11.66 22.36 -35.00
CA PRO A 181 -13.03 22.19 -34.51
C PRO A 181 -13.62 20.81 -34.84
N THR A 182 -14.32 20.22 -33.88
CA THR A 182 -15.19 19.05 -34.07
C THR A 182 -16.44 19.46 -34.82
N THR A 183 -16.62 18.94 -36.04
CA THR A 183 -17.88 19.06 -36.78
C THR A 183 -18.89 18.06 -36.22
N THR A 184 -19.90 18.56 -35.51
CA THR A 184 -21.10 17.80 -35.14
C THR A 184 -21.90 17.47 -36.40
N VAL A 185 -22.00 16.18 -36.75
CA VAL A 185 -22.96 15.72 -37.77
C VAL A 185 -24.15 15.10 -37.04
N THR A 186 -25.28 15.78 -37.10
CA THR A 186 -26.57 15.30 -36.60
C THR A 186 -27.18 14.36 -37.66
N PRO A 187 -27.65 13.14 -37.32
CA PRO A 187 -28.45 12.36 -38.24
C PRO A 187 -29.91 12.86 -38.24
N THR A 188 -30.37 13.36 -39.39
CA THR A 188 -31.79 13.63 -39.64
C THR A 188 -32.51 12.32 -39.95
N PRO A 189 -33.66 12.01 -39.31
CA PRO A 189 -34.44 10.81 -39.62
C PRO A 189 -35.57 11.08 -40.64
N THR A 190 -35.89 10.03 -41.40
CA THR A 190 -37.19 9.75 -42.07
C THR A 190 -37.46 10.55 -43.35
N ARG A 191 -37.89 9.97 -44.49
CA ARG A 191 -38.98 9.00 -44.71
C ARG A 191 -38.83 8.32 -46.07
#